data_AF-A0A2H1VDX6-F1
#
_entry.id   AF-A0A2H1VDX6-F1
#
_cell.length_a   1.000
_cell.length_b   1.000
_cell.length_c   1.000
_cell.angle_alpha   90.00
_cell.angle_beta   90.00
_cell.angle_gamma   90.00
#
_symmetry.space_group_name_H-M   'P 1'
#
loop_
_entity.id
_entity.type
_entity.pdbx_description
1 polymer ?
#
loop_
_entity_poly.entity_id
_entity_poly.type
_entity_poly.pdbx_seq_one_letter_code
_entity_poly.pdbx_strand_id
1 'polypeptide(L)'
;MEACQVARKQDLPPPGGYKPIPYKRVPAKTLFSGYTMFAGYFGITAFAMYLYSLNYKQILRDQIEMRSAKMAIYPMLLAERDRAYLKQLRKNRDAEAELMKDVPGWEVGTYYGEKVYKLLPPD
;
A
#
# COMPACT_ATOMS: atom_id res chain seq x y z
N MET A 1 69.15 -53.54 58.24
CA MET A 1 69.16 -53.47 56.77
C MET A 1 67.97 -52.62 56.36
N GLU A 2 68.15 -51.31 56.24
CA GLU A 2 67.06 -50.44 55.81
C GLU A 2 67.07 -50.37 54.28
N ALA A 3 66.00 -50.89 53.67
CA ALA A 3 65.82 -50.91 52.23
C ALA A 3 65.53 -49.49 51.72
N CYS A 4 66.31 -49.02 50.74
CA CYS A 4 66.09 -47.73 50.10
C CYS A 4 64.85 -47.82 49.19
N GLN A 5 63.77 -47.11 49.56
CA GLN A 5 62.53 -47.06 48.79
C GLN A 5 62.67 -46.00 47.68
N VAL A 6 62.64 -46.42 46.40
CA VAL A 6 62.73 -45.50 45.26
C VAL A 6 61.45 -44.66 45.17
N ALA A 7 61.56 -43.35 45.39
CA ALA A 7 60.44 -42.41 45.32
C ALA A 7 59.91 -42.30 43.88
N ARG A 8 58.66 -42.74 43.65
CA ARG A 8 57.93 -42.53 42.38
C ARG A 8 57.21 -41.18 42.46
N LYS A 9 57.56 -40.25 41.56
CA LYS A 9 56.83 -38.98 41.43
C LYS A 9 55.54 -39.23 40.65
N GLN A 10 54.41 -39.12 41.34
CA GLN A 10 53.08 -39.24 40.75
C GLN A 10 52.49 -37.85 40.54
N ASP A 11 51.90 -37.61 39.36
CA ASP A 11 51.12 -36.40 39.13
C ASP A 11 49.80 -36.51 39.89
N LEU A 12 49.64 -35.62 40.86
CA LEU A 12 48.48 -35.54 41.73
C LEU A 12 47.76 -34.21 41.50
N PRO A 13 46.44 -34.13 41.72
CA PRO A 13 45.76 -32.84 41.75
C PRO A 13 46.38 -31.96 42.83
N PRO A 14 46.34 -30.63 42.67
CA PRO A 14 46.87 -29.72 43.67
C PRO A 14 46.20 -29.98 45.03
N PRO A 15 46.91 -29.80 46.15
CA PRO A 15 46.33 -29.94 47.48
C PRO A 15 45.17 -28.93 47.62
N GLY A 16 43.94 -29.42 47.69
CA GLY A 16 42.70 -28.61 47.67
C GLY A 16 41.78 -28.84 46.45
N GLY A 17 42.22 -29.61 45.45
CA GLY A 17 41.41 -29.97 44.28
C GLY A 17 41.26 -28.84 43.25
N TYR A 18 40.60 -29.14 42.13
CA TYR A 18 40.33 -28.16 41.07
C TYR A 18 39.09 -27.32 41.38
N LYS A 19 38.99 -26.14 40.75
CA LYS A 19 37.78 -25.32 40.82
C LYS A 19 36.59 -26.10 40.26
N PRO A 20 35.39 -25.96 40.86
CA PRO A 20 34.19 -26.61 40.36
C PRO A 20 33.88 -26.10 38.94
N ILE A 21 33.81 -27.03 37.99
CA ILE A 21 33.47 -26.71 36.61
C ILE A 21 31.95 -26.54 36.53
N PRO A 22 31.44 -25.36 36.13
CA PRO A 22 30.01 -25.17 35.96
C PRO A 22 29.52 -25.99 34.76
N TYR A 23 28.88 -27.12 35.04
CA TYR A 23 28.33 -28.01 34.02
C TYR A 23 26.88 -27.69 33.65
N LYS A 24 26.21 -26.84 34.45
CA LYS A 24 24.81 -26.43 34.21
C LYS A 24 24.76 -25.29 33.19
N ARG A 25 23.77 -25.34 32.30
CA ARG A 25 23.48 -24.24 31.38
C ARG A 25 23.05 -23.01 32.16
N VAL A 26 23.71 -21.88 31.91
CA VAL A 26 23.30 -20.56 32.41
C VAL A 26 22.37 -19.93 31.37
N PRO A 27 21.05 -19.81 31.62
CA PRO A 27 20.16 -19.15 30.68
C PRO A 27 20.46 -17.65 30.60
N ALA A 28 20.19 -17.05 29.44
CA ALA A 28 20.34 -15.61 29.26
C ALA A 28 19.36 -14.83 30.14
N LYS A 29 19.78 -13.64 30.61
CA LYS A 29 18.92 -12.76 31.40
C LYS A 29 17.82 -12.19 30.50
N THR A 30 16.57 -12.33 30.92
CA THR A 30 15.42 -11.68 30.27
C THR A 30 15.27 -10.27 30.83
N LEU A 31 15.28 -9.26 29.96
CA LEU A 31 15.21 -7.86 30.38
C LEU A 31 13.78 -7.35 30.52
N PHE A 32 12.84 -7.94 29.80
CA PHE A 32 11.45 -7.49 29.76
C PHE A 32 10.50 -8.66 30.02
N SER A 33 9.49 -8.39 30.83
CA SER A 33 8.37 -9.32 31.04
C SER A 33 7.34 -9.16 29.92
N GLY A 34 6.59 -10.21 29.59
CA GLY A 34 5.58 -10.16 28.52
C GLY A 34 4.59 -9.00 28.69
N TYR A 35 4.14 -8.74 29.93
CA TYR A 35 3.26 -7.61 30.24
C TYR A 35 3.88 -6.24 29.93
N THR A 36 5.19 -6.08 30.16
CA THR A 36 5.89 -4.82 29.85
C THR A 36 5.98 -4.56 28.35
N MET A 37 6.09 -5.63 27.55
CA MET A 37 6.08 -5.52 26.09
C MET A 37 4.70 -5.11 25.57
N PHE A 38 3.63 -5.70 26.11
CA PHE A 38 2.27 -5.31 25.76
C PHE A 38 1.97 -3.86 26.15
N ALA A 39 2.35 -3.44 27.36
CA ALA A 39 2.18 -2.06 27.81
C ALA A 39 2.94 -1.07 26.92
N GLY A 40 4.19 -1.39 26.56
CA GLY A 40 4.99 -0.57 25.63
C GLY A 40 4.33 -0.47 24.25
N TYR A 41 3.84 -1.59 23.72
CA TYR A 41 3.13 -1.61 22.43
C TYR A 41 1.89 -0.72 22.43
N PHE A 42 1.02 -0.86 23.45
CA PHE A 42 -0.18 -0.01 23.56
C PHE A 42 0.18 1.46 23.77
N GLY A 43 1.21 1.76 24.55
CA GLY A 43 1.68 3.14 24.75
C GLY A 43 2.15 3.80 23.45
N ILE A 44 2.99 3.10 22.68
CA ILE A 44 3.48 3.59 21.38
C ILE A 44 2.30 3.76 20.41
N THR A 45 1.39 2.78 20.34
CA THR A 45 0.26 2.82 19.41
C THR A 45 -0.69 3.96 19.74
N ALA A 46 -1.04 4.17 21.02
CA ALA A 46 -1.88 5.27 21.44
C ALA A 46 -1.26 6.64 21.11
N PHE A 47 0.05 6.79 21.35
CA PHE A 47 0.77 8.01 21.01
C PHE A 47 0.82 8.25 19.49
N ALA A 48 1.07 7.21 18.70
CA ALA A 48 1.06 7.31 17.23
C ALA A 48 -0.33 7.71 16.71
N MET A 49 -1.41 7.13 17.25
CA MET A 49 -2.78 7.51 16.87
C MET A 49 -3.09 8.96 17.22
N TYR A 50 -2.60 9.46 18.35
CA TYR A 50 -2.74 10.87 18.72
C TYR A 50 -2.05 11.78 17.69
N LEU A 51 -0.78 11.52 17.36
CA LEU A 51 -0.05 12.30 16.35
C LEU A 51 -0.72 12.22 14.97
N TYR A 52 -1.21 11.04 14.58
CA TYR A 52 -1.97 10.86 13.34
C TYR A 52 -3.22 11.74 13.31
N SER A 53 -3.98 11.79 14.41
CA SER A 53 -5.21 12.60 14.49
C SER A 53 -4.98 14.10 14.27
N LEU A 54 -3.81 14.61 14.67
CA LEU A 54 -3.41 16.00 14.44
C LEU A 54 -3.16 16.26 12.95
N ASN A 55 -2.42 15.37 12.29
CA ASN A 55 -2.07 15.48 10.88
C ASN A 55 -3.26 15.25 9.95
N TYR A 56 -4.16 14.33 10.32
CA TYR A 56 -5.32 13.97 9.50
C TYR A 56 -6.20 15.19 9.14
N LYS A 57 -6.38 16.13 10.08
CA LYS A 57 -7.15 17.36 9.84
C LYS A 57 -6.52 18.28 8.81
N GLN A 58 -5.19 18.30 8.69
CA GLN A 58 -4.50 19.08 7.66
C GLN A 58 -4.71 18.43 6.29
N ILE A 59 -4.42 17.13 6.18
CA ILE A 59 -4.60 16.36 4.94
C ILE A 59 -6.04 16.50 4.40
N LEU A 60 -7.04 16.42 5.28
CA LEU A 60 -8.43 16.55 4.88
C LEU A 60 -8.76 17.95 4.32
N ARG A 61 -8.18 19.01 4.89
CA ARG A 61 -8.33 20.37 4.35
C ARG A 61 -7.70 20.50 2.98
N ASP A 62 -6.49 19.99 2.80
CA ASP A 62 -5.78 20.04 1.52
C ASP A 62 -6.55 19.27 0.43
N GLN A 63 -7.15 18.12 0.79
CA GLN A 63 -8.00 17.36 -0.14
C GLN A 63 -9.26 18.11 -0.52
N ILE A 64 -9.91 18.81 0.42
CA ILE A 64 -11.09 19.63 0.15
C ILE A 64 -10.74 20.82 -0.74
N GLU A 65 -9.61 21.48 -0.49
CA GLU A 65 -9.10 22.58 -1.30
C GLU A 65 -8.86 22.12 -2.74
N MET A 66 -8.09 21.04 -2.93
CA MET A 66 -7.81 20.48 -4.25
C MET A 66 -9.07 20.02 -4.98
N ARG A 67 -10.06 19.47 -4.27
CA ARG A 67 -11.35 19.09 -4.87
C ARG A 67 -12.14 20.32 -5.30
N SER A 68 -12.20 21.35 -4.47
CA SER A 68 -12.88 22.61 -4.78
C SER A 68 -12.26 23.30 -5.99
N ALA A 69 -10.92 23.35 -6.05
CA ALA A 69 -10.18 23.90 -7.19
C ALA A 69 -10.50 23.13 -8.49
N LYS A 70 -10.54 21.79 -8.44
CA LYS A 70 -10.94 20.97 -9.59
C LYS A 70 -12.37 21.25 -10.02
N MET A 71 -13.31 21.35 -9.08
CA MET A 71 -14.72 21.63 -9.38
C MET A 71 -14.91 23.02 -10.02
N ALA A 72 -14.10 24.00 -9.63
CA ALA A 72 -14.14 25.33 -10.23
C ALA A 72 -13.72 25.32 -11.72
N ILE A 73 -12.71 24.52 -12.08
CA ILE A 73 -12.18 24.45 -13.46
C ILE A 73 -12.96 23.45 -14.32
N TYR A 74 -13.64 22.48 -13.69
CA TYR A 74 -14.34 21.38 -14.37
C TYR A 74 -15.30 21.82 -15.50
N PRO A 75 -16.13 22.88 -15.36
CA PRO A 75 -17.02 23.32 -16.44
C PRO A 75 -16.27 23.76 -17.69
N MET A 76 -15.11 24.40 -17.55
CA MET A 76 -14.28 24.82 -18.69
C MET A 76 -13.71 23.60 -19.42
N LEU A 77 -13.16 22.64 -18.68
CA LEU A 77 -12.63 21.40 -19.26
C LEU A 77 -13.72 20.58 -19.96
N LEU A 78 -14.92 20.54 -19.37
CA LEU A 78 -16.07 19.88 -19.96
C LEU A 78 -16.47 20.55 -21.28
N ALA A 79 -16.51 21.89 -21.32
CA ALA A 79 -16.81 22.63 -22.53
C ALA A 79 -15.77 22.39 -23.66
N GLU A 80 -14.48 22.32 -23.32
CA GLU A 80 -13.42 21.99 -24.28
C GLU A 80 -13.58 20.57 -24.85
N ARG A 81 -13.83 19.59 -23.97
CA ARG A 81 -14.08 18.21 -24.34
C ARG A 81 -15.30 18.09 -25.27
N ASP A 82 -16.40 18.73 -24.90
CA ASP A 82 -17.65 18.66 -25.67
C ASP A 82 -17.48 19.32 -27.05
N ARG A 83 -16.73 20.44 -27.13
CA ARG A 83 -16.38 21.05 -28.41
C ARG A 83 -15.53 20.12 -29.28
N ALA A 84 -14.54 19.44 -28.70
CA ALA A 84 -13.71 18.48 -29.43
C ALA A 84 -14.55 17.30 -29.93
N TYR A 85 -15.46 16.79 -29.09
CA TYR A 85 -16.37 15.71 -29.43
C TYR A 85 -17.29 16.06 -30.59
N LEU A 86 -17.97 17.23 -30.54
CA LEU A 86 -18.83 17.68 -31.63
C LEU A 86 -18.07 17.88 -32.95
N LYS A 87 -16.84 18.40 -32.90
CA LYS A 87 -15.97 18.51 -34.09
C LYS A 87 -15.64 17.13 -34.67
N GLN A 88 -15.36 16.14 -33.83
CA GLN A 88 -15.08 14.78 -34.28
C GLN A 88 -16.32 14.13 -34.90
N LEU A 89 -17.49 14.27 -34.27
CA LEU A 89 -18.75 13.77 -34.83
C LEU A 89 -19.04 14.38 -36.20
N ARG A 90 -18.78 15.67 -36.40
CA ARG A 90 -18.95 16.32 -37.70
C ARG A 90 -18.03 15.71 -38.75
N LYS A 91 -16.74 15.57 -38.45
CA LYS A 91 -15.77 14.92 -39.35
C LYS A 91 -16.19 13.49 -39.72
N ASN A 92 -16.62 12.71 -38.73
CA ASN A 92 -17.07 11.34 -38.97
C ASN A 92 -18.30 11.30 -39.86
N ARG A 93 -19.26 12.22 -39.66
CA ARG A 93 -20.48 12.31 -40.47
C ARG A 93 -20.20 12.74 -41.91
N ASP A 94 -19.29 13.71 -42.09
CA ASP A 94 -18.87 14.16 -43.42
C ASP A 94 -18.13 13.02 -44.16
N ALA A 95 -17.26 12.27 -43.46
CA ALA A 95 -16.58 11.09 -44.01
C ALA A 95 -17.55 9.93 -44.33
N GLU A 96 -18.54 9.68 -43.47
CA GLU A 96 -19.59 8.68 -43.72
C GLU A 96 -20.40 9.03 -44.97
N ALA A 97 -20.78 10.30 -45.14
CA ALA A 97 -21.52 10.76 -46.31
C ALA A 97 -20.73 10.58 -47.62
N GLU A 98 -19.41 10.84 -47.59
CA GLU A 98 -18.54 10.62 -48.75
C GLU A 98 -18.34 9.14 -49.07
N LEU A 99 -18.14 8.31 -48.04
CA LEU A 99 -17.85 6.89 -48.18
C LEU A 99 -19.08 6.07 -48.61
N MET A 100 -20.27 6.41 -48.10
CA MET A 100 -21.50 5.61 -48.28
C MET A 100 -22.41 6.12 -49.41
N LYS A 101 -21.96 7.10 -50.20
CA LYS A 101 -22.75 7.72 -51.28
C LYS A 101 -23.29 6.74 -52.33
N ASP A 102 -22.55 5.65 -52.59
CA ASP A 102 -22.84 4.69 -53.64
C ASP A 102 -23.70 3.50 -53.14
N VAL A 103 -24.05 3.48 -51.86
CA VAL A 103 -24.85 2.39 -51.25
C VAL A 103 -26.34 2.73 -51.33
N PRO A 104 -27.17 1.91 -52.02
CA PRO A 104 -28.58 2.21 -52.18
C PRO A 104 -29.33 2.12 -50.83
N GLY A 105 -30.12 3.14 -50.52
CA GLY A 105 -30.93 3.20 -49.29
C GLY A 105 -30.15 3.54 -48.01
N TRP A 106 -28.87 3.96 -48.11
CA TRP A 106 -28.11 4.39 -46.94
C TRP A 106 -28.48 5.82 -46.50
N GLU A 107 -28.95 5.96 -45.27
CA GLU A 107 -29.19 7.26 -44.63
C GLU A 107 -28.10 7.56 -43.60
N VAL A 108 -27.34 8.65 -43.83
CA VAL A 108 -26.20 9.04 -42.99
C VAL A 108 -26.59 9.24 -41.52
N GLY A 109 -25.90 8.54 -40.62
CA GLY A 109 -26.14 8.58 -39.18
C GLY A 109 -27.29 7.69 -38.70
N THR A 110 -27.78 6.79 -39.55
CA THR A 110 -28.66 5.68 -39.17
C THR A 110 -27.91 4.35 -39.32
N TYR A 111 -28.35 3.33 -38.60
CA TYR A 111 -27.92 1.97 -38.82
C TYR A 111 -28.94 1.29 -39.74
N TYR A 112 -28.68 1.27 -41.05
CA TYR A 112 -29.58 0.70 -42.06
C TYR A 112 -31.02 1.21 -41.97
N GLY A 113 -31.21 2.52 -41.74
CA GLY A 113 -32.52 3.16 -41.61
C GLY A 113 -33.09 3.21 -40.19
N GLU A 114 -32.49 2.51 -39.22
CA GLU A 114 -32.88 2.61 -37.81
C GLU A 114 -31.95 3.53 -37.02
N LYS A 115 -32.51 4.32 -36.09
CA LYS A 115 -31.70 5.09 -35.14
C LYS A 115 -31.07 4.14 -34.12
N VAL A 116 -29.77 4.29 -33.89
CA VAL A 116 -29.00 3.46 -32.93
C VAL A 116 -29.59 3.52 -31.52
N TYR A 117 -30.09 4.68 -31.10
CA TYR A 117 -30.75 4.85 -29.81
C TYR A 117 -32.26 4.95 -29.99
N LYS A 118 -32.99 4.13 -29.23
CA LYS A 118 -34.46 4.17 -29.14
C LYS A 118 -34.85 5.19 -28.08
N LEU A 119 -35.79 6.07 -28.42
CA LEU A 119 -36.37 7.01 -27.47
C LEU A 119 -37.49 6.31 -26.69
N LEU A 120 -37.79 6.82 -25.50
CA LEU A 120 -39.03 6.47 -24.80
C LEU A 120 -40.24 6.92 -25.66
N PRO A 121 -41.36 6.18 -25.65
CA PRO A 121 -42.58 6.64 -26.29
C PRO A 121 -43.01 8.00 -25.69
N PRO A 122 -43.56 8.92 -26.50
CA PRO A 122 -44.16 10.13 -25.95
C PRO A 122 -45.34 9.74 -25.04
N ASP A 123 -45.35 10.30 -23.82
CA ASP A 123 -46.44 10.14 -22.84
C ASP A 123 -47.80 10.61 -23.39
#